data_AF-A0A6H9SDY3-F1
#
_entry.id   AF-A0A6H9SDY3-F1
#
_cell.length_a   1.000
_cell.length_b   1.000
_cell.length_c   1.000
_cell.angle_alpha   90.00
_cell.angle_beta   90.00
_cell.angle_gamma   90.00
#
_symmetry.space_group_name_H-M   'P 1'
#
loop_
_entity.id
_entity.type
_entity.pdbx_description
1 polymer ?
#
loop_
_entity_poly.entity_id
_entity_poly.type
_entity_poly.pdbx_seq_one_letter_code
_entity_poly.pdbx_strand_id
1 'polypeptide(L)'
;MENNTIRFACNGCGICCKGRLIPLTLDEARQWLNRGHEVAVILEAFDESTWPSEPRQFAHSAQRAVAVTSGDAQIRVVAVLAGNALTQCRNLGDDGRCGIYEERPLVCRIYPMEINPLIALRPADKVCPPEVWEAGEVLFTDRVVDPILADQIERSRQ
;
A
#
# COMPACT_ATOMS: atom_id res chain seq x y z
N MET A 1 20.08 -22.61 -2.86
CA MET A 1 19.45 -21.49 -2.13
C MET A 1 19.57 -20.29 -3.05
N GLU A 2 18.52 -19.98 -3.81
CA GLU A 2 18.52 -18.78 -4.65
C GLU A 2 18.58 -17.56 -3.73
N ASN A 3 19.62 -16.76 -3.92
CA ASN A 3 19.84 -15.55 -3.16
C ASN A 3 18.82 -14.53 -3.67
N ASN A 4 17.65 -14.42 -3.04
CA ASN A 4 16.53 -13.58 -3.50
C ASN A 4 16.77 -12.10 -3.18
N THR A 5 17.92 -11.59 -3.60
CA THR A 5 18.30 -10.19 -3.44
C THR A 5 17.50 -9.35 -4.41
N ILE A 6 16.66 -8.45 -3.87
CA ILE A 6 15.88 -7.49 -4.66
C ILE A 6 16.54 -6.11 -4.51
N ARG A 7 16.82 -5.48 -5.65
CA ARG A 7 17.31 -4.10 -5.74
C ARG A 7 16.19 -3.20 -6.25
N PHE A 8 16.24 -1.93 -5.83
CA PHE A 8 15.29 -0.95 -6.31
C PHE A 8 15.83 0.48 -6.21
N ALA A 9 15.68 1.27 -7.27
CA ALA A 9 15.91 2.71 -7.27
C ALA A 9 14.82 3.47 -8.04
N CYS A 10 13.87 4.08 -7.31
CA CYS A 10 12.83 4.90 -7.92
C CYS A 10 13.44 6.02 -8.80
N ASN A 11 13.05 6.06 -10.08
CA ASN A 11 13.51 7.06 -11.04
C ASN A 11 12.55 8.26 -11.18
N GLY A 12 11.47 8.31 -10.39
CA GLY A 12 10.51 9.40 -10.42
C GLY A 12 9.64 9.46 -11.67
N CYS A 13 9.41 8.33 -12.37
CA CYS A 13 8.57 8.30 -13.58
C CYS A 13 7.07 8.56 -13.35
N GLY A 14 6.60 8.56 -12.10
CA GLY A 14 5.21 8.88 -11.76
C GLY A 14 4.16 7.83 -12.14
N ILE A 15 4.55 6.66 -12.67
CA ILE A 15 3.60 5.62 -13.12
C ILE A 15 2.77 5.04 -11.96
N CYS A 16 3.36 4.96 -10.75
CA CYS A 16 2.66 4.55 -9.54
C CYS A 16 1.68 5.61 -9.00
N CYS A 17 1.67 6.82 -9.57
CA CYS A 17 0.74 7.89 -9.18
C CYS A 17 -0.52 7.95 -10.07
N LYS A 18 -0.75 6.95 -10.91
CA LYS A 18 -1.88 6.87 -11.85
C LYS A 18 -2.60 5.53 -11.74
N GLY A 19 -3.90 5.52 -12.03
CA GLY A 19 -4.70 4.30 -12.16
C GLY A 19 -4.98 3.55 -10.86
N ARG A 20 -4.93 4.19 -9.69
CA ARG A 20 -5.05 3.48 -8.40
C ARG A 20 -5.58 4.32 -7.25
N LEU A 21 -5.97 3.64 -6.17
CA LEU A 21 -6.21 4.26 -4.87
C LEU A 21 -4.93 4.23 -4.04
N ILE A 22 -4.74 5.24 -3.20
CA ILE A 22 -3.59 5.36 -2.30
C ILE A 22 -4.09 5.12 -0.89
N PRO A 23 -3.91 3.92 -0.28
CA PRO A 23 -4.27 3.68 1.11
C PRO A 23 -3.63 4.71 2.04
N LEU A 24 -4.42 5.25 2.96
CA LEU A 24 -4.01 6.26 3.94
C LEU A 24 -4.28 5.71 5.34
N THR A 25 -3.37 5.97 6.28
CA THR A 25 -3.70 5.90 7.70
C THR A 25 -4.72 6.98 8.06
N LEU A 26 -5.32 6.91 9.25
CA LEU A 26 -6.25 7.94 9.72
C LEU A 26 -5.61 9.33 9.76
N ASP A 27 -4.37 9.43 10.23
CA ASP A 27 -3.65 10.71 10.28
C ASP A 27 -3.28 11.22 8.88
N GLU A 28 -2.93 10.33 7.96
CA GLU A 28 -2.68 10.70 6.57
C GLU A 28 -3.94 11.15 5.87
N ALA A 29 -5.09 10.53 6.13
CA ALA A 29 -6.39 10.97 5.61
C ALA A 29 -6.73 12.38 6.08
N ARG A 30 -6.48 12.72 7.35
CA ARG A 30 -6.63 14.09 7.86
C ARG A 30 -5.69 15.07 7.14
N GLN A 31 -4.43 14.71 6.98
CA GLN A 31 -3.47 15.54 6.24
C GLN A 31 -3.86 15.68 4.75
N TRP A 32 -4.45 14.66 4.15
CA TRP A 32 -4.94 14.68 2.78
C TRP A 32 -6.09 15.70 2.63
N LEU A 33 -7.08 15.64 3.53
CA LEU A 33 -8.19 16.59 3.58
C LEU A 33 -7.71 18.02 3.84
N ASN A 34 -6.74 18.22 4.75
CA ASN A 34 -6.19 19.55 5.05
C ASN A 34 -5.50 20.20 3.83
N ARG A 35 -5.06 19.42 2.85
CA ARG A 35 -4.52 19.92 1.57
C ARG A 35 -5.61 20.25 0.54
N GLY A 36 -6.89 20.10 0.90
CA GLY A 36 -8.02 20.30 -0.02
C GLY A 36 -8.25 19.11 -0.97
N HIS A 37 -7.66 17.95 -0.68
CA HIS A 37 -7.91 16.73 -1.45
C HIS A 37 -9.13 15.98 -0.91
N GLU A 38 -9.71 15.13 -1.74
CA GLU A 38 -10.77 14.20 -1.34
C GLU A 38 -10.17 12.91 -0.79
N VAL A 39 -10.86 12.32 0.19
CA VAL A 39 -10.60 10.97 0.70
C VAL A 39 -11.76 10.08 0.30
N ALA A 40 -11.46 9.01 -0.42
CA ALA A 40 -12.39 7.93 -0.69
C ALA A 40 -12.47 6.98 0.51
N VAL A 41 -13.65 6.42 0.75
CA VAL A 41 -13.86 5.34 1.72
C VAL A 41 -14.28 4.10 0.95
N ILE A 42 -13.48 3.06 1.05
CA ILE A 42 -13.73 1.76 0.45
C ILE A 42 -14.17 0.81 1.55
N LEU A 43 -15.29 0.12 1.36
CA LEU A 43 -15.76 -0.92 2.27
C LEU A 43 -15.48 -2.28 1.64
N GLU A 44 -14.64 -3.06 2.30
CA GLU A 44 -14.41 -4.46 1.92
C GLU A 44 -15.15 -5.35 2.91
N ALA A 45 -16.03 -6.20 2.37
CA ALA A 45 -16.82 -7.15 3.15
C ALA A 45 -16.36 -8.58 2.88
N PHE A 46 -16.25 -9.38 3.93
CA PHE A 46 -15.81 -10.78 3.85
C PHE A 46 -16.38 -11.60 5.00
N ASP A 47 -16.44 -12.92 4.83
CA ASP A 47 -16.77 -13.89 5.88
C ASP A 47 -15.83 -15.12 5.81
N GLU A 48 -15.93 -16.06 6.75
CA GLU A 48 -15.07 -17.24 6.76
C GLU A 48 -15.21 -18.12 5.50
N SER A 49 -16.39 -18.13 4.86
CA SER A 49 -16.62 -18.90 3.63
C SER A 49 -15.85 -18.35 2.44
N THR A 50 -15.50 -17.06 2.47
CA THR A 50 -14.63 -16.43 1.46
C THR A 50 -13.13 -16.75 1.66
N TRP A 51 -12.75 -17.42 2.77
CA TRP A 51 -11.36 -17.75 3.13
C TRP A 51 -11.15 -19.21 3.60
N PRO A 52 -11.61 -20.23 2.85
CA PRO A 52 -11.69 -21.61 3.36
C PRO A 52 -10.33 -22.26 3.67
N SER A 53 -9.20 -21.69 3.24
CA SER A 53 -7.86 -22.30 3.38
C SER A 53 -6.77 -21.38 3.92
N GLU A 54 -7.08 -20.14 4.32
CA GLU A 54 -6.05 -19.15 4.68
C GLU A 54 -6.31 -18.46 6.03
N PRO A 55 -6.20 -19.19 7.16
CA PRO A 55 -6.57 -18.68 8.48
C PRO A 55 -5.78 -17.43 8.90
N ARG A 56 -4.51 -17.32 8.45
CA ARG A 56 -3.66 -16.17 8.77
C ARG A 56 -4.06 -14.90 8.02
N GLN A 57 -4.46 -15.02 6.76
CA GLN A 57 -4.92 -13.86 5.98
C GLN A 57 -6.28 -13.38 6.50
N PHE A 58 -7.18 -14.32 6.78
CA PHE A 58 -8.44 -14.01 7.45
C PHE A 58 -8.20 -13.32 8.79
N ALA A 59 -7.32 -13.85 9.66
CA ALA A 59 -7.02 -13.24 10.95
C ALA A 59 -6.45 -11.82 10.83
N HIS A 60 -5.54 -11.58 9.87
CA HIS A 60 -4.98 -10.26 9.62
C HIS A 60 -6.04 -9.24 9.16
N SER A 61 -6.94 -9.64 8.26
CA SER A 61 -8.05 -8.79 7.81
C SER A 61 -9.10 -8.59 8.91
N ALA A 62 -9.43 -9.65 9.65
CA ALA A 62 -10.44 -9.63 10.72
C ALA A 62 -10.04 -8.74 11.90
N GLN A 63 -8.75 -8.57 12.19
CA GLN A 63 -8.25 -7.66 13.23
C GLN A 63 -8.64 -6.20 13.00
N ARG A 64 -8.86 -5.81 11.74
CA ARG A 64 -9.21 -4.42 11.35
C ARG A 64 -10.68 -4.28 10.95
N ALA A 65 -11.46 -5.35 11.06
CA ALA A 65 -12.83 -5.39 10.59
C ALA A 65 -13.83 -5.43 11.75
N VAL A 66 -15.01 -4.86 11.52
CA VAL A 66 -16.14 -4.90 12.44
C VAL A 66 -17.13 -5.96 11.97
N ALA A 67 -17.70 -6.73 12.92
CA ALA A 67 -18.79 -7.65 12.61
C ALA A 67 -20.07 -6.86 12.35
N VAL A 68 -20.72 -7.13 11.22
CA VAL A 68 -21.94 -6.47 10.78
C VAL A 68 -22.96 -7.54 10.39
N THR A 69 -24.20 -7.33 10.83
CA THR A 69 -25.33 -8.19 10.44
C THR A 69 -26.02 -7.59 9.21
N SER A 70 -26.26 -8.41 8.19
CA SER A 70 -27.01 -8.05 6.99
C SER A 70 -28.04 -9.14 6.67
N GLY A 71 -29.30 -8.92 7.07
CA GLY A 71 -30.30 -9.98 7.07
C GLY A 71 -29.90 -11.10 8.03
N ASP A 72 -29.88 -12.34 7.54
CA ASP A 72 -29.45 -13.52 8.31
C ASP A 72 -27.94 -13.78 8.25
N ALA A 73 -27.19 -12.99 7.46
CA ALA A 73 -25.74 -13.15 7.32
C ALA A 73 -24.96 -12.35 8.37
N GLN A 74 -23.89 -12.97 8.89
CA GLN A 74 -22.87 -12.30 9.70
C GLN A 74 -21.61 -12.13 8.86
N ILE A 75 -21.28 -10.89 8.54
CA ILE A 75 -20.10 -10.54 7.74
C ILE A 75 -19.14 -9.69 8.57
N ARG A 76 -17.91 -9.58 8.11
CA ARG A 76 -16.92 -8.61 8.59
C ARG A 76 -16.74 -7.54 7.52
N VAL A 77 -16.69 -6.28 7.96
CA VAL A 77 -16.45 -5.14 7.09
C VAL A 77 -15.26 -4.34 7.59
N VAL A 78 -14.31 -4.05 6.70
CA VAL A 78 -13.20 -3.11 6.95
C VAL A 78 -13.40 -1.86 6.10
N ALA A 79 -13.15 -0.70 6.70
CA ALA A 79 -13.13 0.57 5.98
C ALA A 79 -11.68 0.96 5.67
N VAL A 80 -11.39 1.17 4.39
CA VAL A 80 -10.09 1.65 3.90
C VAL A 80 -10.24 3.11 3.48
N LEU A 81 -9.45 3.99 4.08
CA LEU A 81 -9.34 5.39 3.68
C LEU A 81 -8.31 5.48 2.55
N ALA A 82 -8.64 6.18 1.46
CA ALA A 82 -7.73 6.28 0.35
C ALA A 82 -7.72 7.66 -0.32
N GLY A 83 -6.53 8.10 -0.72
CA GLY A 83 -6.37 9.17 -1.68
C GLY A 83 -6.77 8.70 -3.07
N ASN A 84 -7.49 9.54 -3.82
CA ASN A 84 -7.92 9.21 -5.16
C ASN A 84 -6.83 9.52 -6.21
N ALA A 85 -6.29 8.49 -6.85
CA ALA A 85 -5.40 8.59 -8.00
C ALA A 85 -5.86 7.67 -9.15
N LEU A 86 -7.19 7.43 -9.26
CA LEU A 86 -7.78 6.56 -10.29
C LEU A 86 -7.48 7.06 -11.71
N THR A 87 -7.43 8.38 -11.90
CA THR A 87 -6.86 9.00 -13.11
C THR A 87 -5.42 9.39 -12.86
N GLN A 88 -5.19 10.31 -11.93
CA GLN A 88 -3.87 10.82 -11.55
C GLN A 88 -3.93 11.40 -10.13
N CYS A 89 -2.88 11.16 -9.34
CA CYS A 89 -2.74 11.76 -8.01
C CYS A 89 -2.66 13.29 -8.13
N ARG A 90 -3.44 14.01 -7.31
CA ARG A 90 -3.45 15.48 -7.27
C ARG A 90 -2.11 16.11 -6.88
N ASN A 91 -1.21 15.33 -6.27
CA ASN A 91 0.14 15.78 -5.92
C ASN A 91 1.20 15.37 -6.97
N LEU A 92 0.82 14.83 -8.13
CA LEU A 92 1.76 14.54 -9.22
C LEU A 92 1.94 15.80 -10.08
N GLY A 93 3.16 16.33 -10.10
CA GLY A 93 3.53 17.47 -10.95
C GLY A 93 3.64 17.09 -12.43
N ASP A 94 3.68 18.12 -13.28
CA ASP A 94 3.79 17.96 -14.74
C ASP A 94 5.12 17.32 -15.18
N ASP A 95 6.14 17.41 -14.34
CA ASP A 95 7.45 16.75 -14.51
C ASP A 95 7.44 15.27 -14.09
N GLY A 96 6.28 14.73 -13.68
CA GLY A 96 6.13 13.35 -13.21
C GLY A 96 6.60 13.12 -11.77
N ARG A 97 7.02 14.18 -11.05
CA ARG A 97 7.50 14.07 -9.67
C ARG A 97 6.40 14.39 -8.67
N CYS A 98 6.53 13.83 -7.47
CA CYS A 98 5.58 14.10 -6.39
C CYS A 98 5.87 15.47 -5.77
N GLY A 99 4.88 16.37 -5.80
CA GLY A 99 4.96 17.71 -5.21
C GLY A 99 4.98 17.72 -3.68
N ILE A 100 4.72 16.59 -3.03
CA ILE A 100 4.78 16.42 -1.57
C ILE A 100 5.81 15.35 -1.17
N TYR A 101 6.95 15.26 -1.87
CA TYR A 101 7.88 14.12 -1.77
C TYR A 101 8.25 13.72 -0.33
N GLU A 102 8.55 14.68 0.54
CA GLU A 102 8.87 14.42 1.95
C GLU A 102 7.64 14.04 2.78
N GLU A 103 6.46 14.52 2.40
CA GLU A 103 5.19 14.34 3.09
C GLU A 103 4.30 13.25 2.47
N ARG A 104 4.85 12.46 1.56
CA ARG A 104 4.15 11.35 0.89
C ARG A 104 3.50 10.40 1.91
N PRO A 105 2.32 9.84 1.60
CA PRO A 105 1.74 8.77 2.41
C PRO A 105 2.71 7.59 2.56
N LEU A 106 2.60 6.85 3.65
CA LEU A 106 3.46 5.72 4.00
C LEU A 106 3.46 4.69 2.88
N VAL A 107 2.29 4.36 2.30
CA VAL A 107 2.22 3.44 1.15
C VAL A 107 3.07 3.90 -0.05
N CYS A 108 3.18 5.21 -0.26
CA CYS A 108 4.02 5.79 -1.31
C CYS A 108 5.50 5.87 -0.93
N ARG A 109 5.83 5.96 0.37
CA ARG A 109 7.21 5.93 0.87
C ARG A 109 7.78 4.51 0.86
N ILE A 110 6.99 3.52 1.26
CA ILE A 110 7.44 2.12 1.31
C ILE A 110 7.50 1.45 -0.05
N TYR A 111 6.86 2.03 -1.08
CA TYR A 111 6.83 1.45 -2.42
C TYR A 111 8.26 1.18 -2.93
N PRO A 112 8.58 -0.06 -3.34
CA PRO A 112 7.65 -1.07 -3.85
C PRO A 112 7.16 -2.11 -2.81
N MET A 113 7.49 -1.96 -1.53
CA MET A 113 7.06 -2.89 -0.49
C MET A 113 5.54 -2.95 -0.33
N GLU A 114 5.07 -4.00 0.35
CA GLU A 114 3.66 -4.25 0.60
C GLU A 114 3.26 -3.87 2.03
N ILE A 115 2.08 -3.28 2.20
CA ILE A 115 1.48 -3.06 3.52
C ILE A 115 1.15 -4.41 4.15
N ASN A 116 0.52 -5.31 3.39
CA ASN A 116 0.11 -6.61 3.88
C ASN A 116 1.35 -7.53 4.05
N PRO A 117 1.67 -7.97 5.28
CA PRO A 117 2.85 -8.81 5.54
C PRO A 117 2.82 -10.17 4.85
N LEU A 118 1.65 -10.59 4.36
CA LEU A 118 1.44 -11.90 3.73
C LEU A 118 1.62 -11.85 2.21
N ILE A 119 1.80 -10.66 1.63
CA ILE A 119 2.11 -10.49 0.20
C ILE A 119 3.62 -10.33 0.05
N ALA A 120 4.24 -11.28 -0.65
CA ALA A 120 5.67 -11.21 -0.97
C ALA A 120 5.93 -10.12 -2.03
N LEU A 121 7.01 -9.37 -1.86
CA LEU A 121 7.48 -8.45 -2.91
C LEU A 121 7.90 -9.25 -4.14
N ARG A 122 7.23 -9.00 -5.25
CA ARG A 122 7.58 -9.54 -6.57
C ARG A 122 7.74 -8.38 -7.57
N PRO A 123 8.95 -8.13 -8.11
CA PRO A 123 9.17 -7.08 -9.11
C PRO A 123 8.24 -7.17 -10.31
N ALA A 124 7.90 -8.39 -10.75
CA ALA A 124 7.00 -8.65 -11.87
C ALA A 124 5.55 -8.16 -11.63
N ASP A 125 5.12 -8.02 -10.37
CA ASP A 125 3.78 -7.54 -10.01
C ASP A 125 3.72 -6.00 -9.92
N LYS A 126 4.85 -5.32 -10.18
CA LYS A 126 4.98 -3.87 -10.04
C LYS A 126 5.01 -3.19 -11.40
N VAL A 127 4.39 -2.02 -11.46
CA VAL A 127 4.26 -1.22 -12.70
C VAL A 127 5.52 -0.43 -13.07
N CYS A 128 6.59 -0.54 -12.27
CA CYS A 128 7.82 0.21 -12.51
C CYS A 128 8.60 -0.36 -13.68
N PRO A 129 9.30 0.50 -14.44
CA PRO A 129 10.02 0.05 -15.62
C PRO A 129 11.24 -0.82 -15.21
N PRO A 130 11.71 -1.75 -16.06
CA PRO A 130 12.70 -2.76 -15.66
C PRO A 130 14.00 -2.19 -15.09
N GLU A 131 14.48 -1.05 -15.59
CA GLU A 131 15.75 -0.45 -15.21
C GLU A 131 15.85 -0.08 -13.71
N VAL A 132 14.72 0.19 -13.04
CA VAL A 132 14.75 0.51 -11.60
C VAL A 132 15.02 -0.70 -10.71
N TRP A 133 14.93 -1.92 -11.25
CA TRP A 133 15.16 -3.17 -10.53
C TRP A 133 16.60 -3.68 -10.67
N GLU A 134 17.32 -3.18 -11.68
CA GLU A 134 18.74 -3.47 -11.89
C GLU A 134 19.64 -2.42 -11.22
N ALA A 135 19.12 -1.20 -11.10
CA ALA A 135 19.76 -0.09 -10.41
C ALA A 135 19.41 -0.04 -8.91
N GLY A 136 20.29 0.58 -8.12
CA GLY A 136 20.00 0.91 -6.72
C GLY A 136 20.61 0.00 -5.67
N GLU A 137 20.30 0.37 -4.42
CA GLU A 137 20.71 -0.36 -3.24
C GLU A 137 19.90 -1.65 -3.08
N VAL A 138 20.43 -2.56 -2.26
CA VAL A 138 19.71 -3.77 -1.91
C VAL A 138 18.56 -3.38 -0.98
N LEU A 139 17.34 -3.57 -1.45
CA LEU A 139 16.13 -3.27 -0.69
C LEU A 139 15.76 -4.44 0.23
N PHE A 140 15.91 -5.67 -0.27
CA PHE A 140 15.47 -6.88 0.38
C PHE A 140 16.38 -8.07 0.07
N THR A 141 16.63 -8.92 1.06
CA THR A 141 17.30 -10.23 0.92
C THR A 141 16.43 -11.34 1.52
N ASP A 142 16.51 -11.51 2.83
CA ASP A 142 15.63 -12.31 3.70
C ASP A 142 14.63 -11.40 4.45
N ARG A 143 15.00 -10.14 4.62
CA ARG A 143 14.24 -9.08 5.27
C ARG A 143 14.52 -7.74 4.58
N VAL A 144 13.73 -6.73 4.94
CA VAL A 144 13.99 -5.33 4.55
C VAL A 144 15.30 -4.88 5.20
N VAL A 145 16.23 -4.37 4.39
CA VAL A 145 17.58 -4.01 4.85
C VAL A 145 17.60 -2.67 5.59
N ASP A 146 16.83 -1.69 5.09
CA ASP A 146 16.75 -0.35 5.68
C ASP A 146 15.81 -0.31 6.89
N PRO A 147 16.30 0.03 8.11
CA PRO A 147 15.46 0.11 9.31
C PRO A 147 14.42 1.24 9.25
N ILE A 148 14.67 2.32 8.52
CA ILE A 148 13.69 3.41 8.35
C ILE A 148 12.52 2.89 7.51
N LEU A 149 12.82 2.20 6.42
CA LEU A 149 11.80 1.55 5.60
C LEU A 149 11.01 0.50 6.39
N ALA A 150 11.68 -0.29 7.22
CA ALA A 150 11.02 -1.26 8.09
C ALA A 150 10.03 -0.59 9.07
N ASP A 151 10.41 0.51 9.73
CA ASP A 151 9.51 1.30 10.59
C ASP A 151 8.29 1.82 9.82
N GLN A 152 8.53 2.38 8.62
CA GLN A 152 7.46 2.90 7.78
C GLN A 152 6.46 1.82 7.36
N ILE A 153 6.92 0.60 7.09
CA ILE A 153 6.07 -0.55 6.79
C ILE A 153 5.17 -0.86 7.98
N GLU A 154 5.71 -0.99 9.19
CA GLU A 154 4.88 -1.28 10.37
C GLU A 154 3.86 -0.18 10.65
N ARG A 155 4.26 1.08 10.50
CA ARG A 155 3.34 2.22 10.65
C ARG A 155 2.24 2.27 9.59
N SER A 156 2.49 1.71 8.40
CA SER A 156 1.49 1.65 7.33
C SER A 156 0.37 0.62 7.59
N ARG A 157 0.55 -0.27 8.59
CA ARG A 157 -0.38 -1.36 8.93
C ARG A 157 -1.41 -1.00 10.00
N GLN A 158 -1.43 0.25 10.45
CA GLN A 158 -2.37 0.76 11.44
C GLN A 158 -3.82 0.62 11.00
#